data_AF-A0A382U7E1-F1
#
_entry.id   AF-A0A382U7E1-F1
#
_cell.length_a   1.000
_cell.length_b   1.000
_cell.length_c   1.000
_cell.angle_alpha   90.00
_cell.angle_beta   90.00
_cell.angle_gamma   90.00
#
_symmetry.space_group_name_H-M   'P 1'
#
loop_
_entity.id
_entity.type
_entity.pdbx_description
1 polymer ?
#
loop_
_entity_poly.entity_id
_entity_poly.type
_entity_poly.pdbx_seq_one_letter_code
_entity_poly.pdbx_strand_id
1 'polypeptide(L)'
;MKNSKNKFKVLNIKYNENISHLRWTVDRINDLKLVKCIVKQIKTRPITMKEILELNKKDPNLKKINQDYVQNEGFVKSLKEDQKYLNNEKS
;
A
#
# COMPACT_ATOMS: atom_id res chain seq x y z
N MET A 1 10.87 -28.41 13.26
CA MET A 1 10.12 -27.40 14.05
C MET A 1 8.76 -27.97 14.44
N LYS A 2 8.48 -28.11 15.75
CA LYS A 2 7.22 -28.68 16.26
C LYS A 2 6.11 -27.61 16.18
N ASN A 3 5.06 -27.87 15.39
CA ASN A 3 3.94 -26.96 15.19
C ASN A 3 2.97 -27.06 16.39
N SER A 4 3.05 -26.15 17.36
CA SER A 4 2.14 -26.13 18.52
C SER A 4 0.80 -25.50 18.11
N LYS A 5 -0.09 -26.34 17.59
CA LYS A 5 -1.35 -26.00 16.88
C LYS A 5 -2.39 -25.10 17.60
N ASN A 6 -2.13 -24.54 18.79
CA ASN A 6 -3.20 -23.88 19.57
C ASN A 6 -2.74 -22.80 20.58
N LYS A 7 -1.60 -22.13 20.37
CA LYS A 7 -1.14 -21.09 21.31
C LYS A 7 -1.75 -19.70 21.08
N PHE A 8 -2.40 -19.45 19.94
CA PHE A 8 -2.92 -18.13 19.58
C PHE A 8 -4.30 -18.23 18.95
N LYS A 9 -5.16 -17.25 19.28
CA LYS A 9 -6.42 -17.03 18.57
C LYS A 9 -6.13 -16.09 17.41
N VAL A 10 -6.48 -16.50 16.19
CA VAL A 10 -6.32 -15.69 14.97
C VAL A 10 -7.71 -15.21 14.54
N LEU A 11 -7.84 -13.91 14.29
CA LEU A 11 -9.05 -13.29 13.76
C LEU A 11 -8.66 -12.42 12.56
N ASN A 12 -9.45 -12.47 11.49
CA ASN A 12 -9.31 -11.57 10.34
C ASN A 12 -10.49 -10.60 10.34
N ILE A 13 -10.18 -9.30 10.39
CA ILE A 13 -11.17 -8.23 10.30
C ILE A 13 -11.14 -7.71 8.86
N LYS A 14 -12.25 -7.90 8.14
CA LYS A 14 -12.38 -7.45 6.76
C LYS A 14 -12.96 -6.04 6.72
N TYR A 15 -12.43 -5.21 5.82
CA TYR A 15 -13.05 -3.95 5.42
C TYR A 15 -13.99 -4.21 4.24
N ASN A 16 -15.14 -3.53 4.19
CA ASN A 16 -16.18 -3.80 3.21
C ASN A 16 -15.79 -3.37 1.77
N GLU A 17 -14.93 -2.37 1.63
CA GLU A 17 -14.52 -1.84 0.32
C GLU A 17 -13.08 -2.25 -0.02
N ASN A 18 -12.80 -2.45 -1.30
CA ASN A 18 -11.42 -2.69 -1.73
C ASN A 18 -10.65 -1.37 -1.89
N ILE A 19 -9.82 -1.06 -0.89
CA ILE A 19 -8.93 0.11 -0.88
C ILE A 19 -7.45 -0.25 -1.07
N SER A 20 -7.15 -1.46 -1.57
CA SER A 20 -5.76 -1.94 -1.74
C SER A 20 -4.95 -1.14 -2.77
N HIS A 21 -5.65 -0.43 -3.66
CA HIS A 21 -5.08 0.47 -4.66
C HIS A 21 -4.50 1.76 -4.06
N LEU A 22 -4.80 2.07 -2.80
CA LEU A 22 -4.22 3.21 -2.10
C LEU A 22 -2.86 2.83 -1.51
N ARG A 23 -1.85 3.65 -1.81
CA ARG A 23 -0.49 3.49 -1.30
C ARG A 23 -0.37 4.19 0.06
N TRP A 24 -0.37 3.39 1.13
CA TRP A 24 -0.28 3.86 2.53
C TRP A 24 1.14 4.00 3.07
N THR A 25 2.16 3.72 2.24
CA THR A 25 3.56 3.73 2.66
C THR A 25 4.20 5.12 2.50
N VAL A 26 5.32 5.35 3.19
CA VAL A 26 6.11 6.60 3.11
C VAL A 26 7.56 6.25 2.76
N ASP A 27 7.74 5.58 1.62
CA ASP A 27 9.05 5.06 1.19
C ASP A 27 9.75 5.95 0.15
N ARG A 28 9.03 6.93 -0.40
CA ARG A 28 9.50 7.84 -1.46
C ARG A 28 9.22 9.29 -1.09
N ILE A 29 9.95 10.21 -1.72
CA ILE A 29 9.80 11.65 -1.48
C ILE A 29 8.38 12.14 -1.78
N ASN A 30 7.75 11.57 -2.81
CA ASN A 30 6.38 11.92 -3.21
C ASN A 30 5.33 11.41 -2.21
N ASP A 31 5.56 10.26 -1.57
CA ASP A 31 4.71 9.79 -0.48
C ASP A 31 4.74 10.79 0.70
N LEU A 32 5.93 11.26 1.07
CA LEU A 32 6.07 12.26 2.14
C LEU A 32 5.41 13.61 1.77
N LYS A 33 5.49 14.04 0.51
CA LYS A 33 4.79 15.24 0.02
C LYS A 33 3.27 15.08 0.19
N LEU A 34 2.72 13.93 -0.19
CA LEU A 34 1.29 13.64 -0.02
C LEU A 34 0.88 13.70 1.46
N VAL A 35 1.62 13.04 2.35
CA VAL A 35 1.33 13.06 3.81
C VAL A 35 1.34 14.49 4.34
N LYS A 36 2.32 15.32 3.96
CA LYS A 36 2.37 16.74 4.36
C LYS A 36 1.15 17.52 3.86
N CYS A 37 0.69 17.26 2.63
CA CYS A 37 -0.53 17.87 2.10
C CYS A 37 -1.77 17.46 2.89
N ILE A 38 -1.93 16.16 3.18
CA ILE A 38 -3.06 15.63 3.98
C ILE A 38 -3.08 16.28 5.38
N VAL A 39 -1.95 16.27 6.08
CA VAL A 39 -1.82 16.83 7.44
C VAL A 39 -2.10 18.34 7.47
N LYS A 40 -1.78 19.06 6.39
CA LYS A 40 -2.11 20.49 6.26
C LYS A 40 -3.61 20.74 6.07
N GLN A 41 -4.31 19.89 5.33
CA GLN A 41 -5.73 20.06 5.00
C GLN A 41 -6.65 19.61 6.14
N ILE A 42 -6.35 18.48 6.78
CA ILE A 42 -7.11 18.00 7.94
C ILE A 42 -6.56 18.68 9.18
N LYS A 43 -7.38 19.49 9.87
CA LYS A 43 -6.96 20.20 11.10
C LYS A 43 -7.31 19.44 12.38
N THR A 44 -8.32 18.58 12.32
CA THR A 44 -8.78 17.71 13.42
C THR A 44 -7.72 16.67 13.79
N ARG A 45 -7.64 16.34 15.08
CA ARG A 45 -6.71 15.35 15.62
C ARG A 45 -7.45 14.42 16.59
N PRO A 46 -7.22 13.09 16.54
CA PRO A 46 -6.34 12.37 15.61
C PRO A 46 -6.88 12.36 14.17
N ILE A 47 -6.00 12.27 13.17
CA ILE A 47 -6.42 12.08 11.78
C ILE A 47 -6.89 10.65 11.59
N THR A 48 -8.11 10.47 11.12
CA THR A 48 -8.73 9.16 10.89
C THR A 48 -8.63 8.74 9.43
N MET A 49 -8.68 7.42 9.20
CA MET A 49 -8.74 6.85 7.84
C MET A 49 -9.95 7.38 7.06
N LYS A 50 -11.09 7.56 7.72
CA LYS A 50 -12.31 8.08 7.10
C LYS A 50 -12.10 9.48 6.53
N GLU A 51 -11.48 10.38 7.31
CA GLU A 51 -11.17 11.74 6.85
C GLU A 51 -10.22 11.74 5.66
N ILE A 52 -9.21 10.86 5.64
CA ILE A 52 -8.29 10.71 4.50
C ILE A 52 -9.02 10.22 3.25
N LEU A 53 -9.93 9.25 3.41
CA LEU A 53 -10.74 8.73 2.30
C LEU A 53 -11.70 9.79 1.75
N GLU A 54 -12.35 10.56 2.62
CA GLU A 54 -13.21 11.67 2.23
C GLU A 54 -12.42 12.79 1.53
N LEU A 55 -11.22 13.10 2.03
CA LEU A 55 -10.33 14.07 1.41
C LEU A 55 -9.92 13.64 -0.01
N ASN A 56 -9.54 12.37 -0.19
CA ASN A 56 -9.21 11.82 -1.50
C ASN A 56 -10.40 11.80 -2.48
N LYS A 57 -11.64 11.71 -1.98
CA LYS A 57 -12.86 11.84 -2.81
C LYS A 57 -13.09 13.29 -3.24
N LYS A 58 -12.81 14.25 -2.35
CA LYS A 58 -12.97 15.70 -2.62
C LYS A 58 -11.88 16.26 -3.52
N ASP A 59 -10.64 15.80 -3.36
CA ASP A 59 -9.50 16.20 -4.18
C ASP A 59 -8.79 14.98 -4.81
N PRO A 60 -9.25 14.54 -5.99
CA PRO A 60 -8.62 13.43 -6.70
C PRO A 60 -7.16 13.68 -7.11
N ASN A 61 -6.69 14.94 -7.12
CA ASN A 61 -5.32 15.26 -7.50
C ASN A 61 -4.31 14.83 -6.43
N LEU A 62 -4.74 14.63 -5.19
CA LEU A 62 -3.87 14.09 -4.13
C LEU A 62 -3.28 12.74 -4.51
N LYS A 63 -4.07 11.86 -5.14
CA LYS A 63 -3.59 10.55 -5.60
C LYS A 63 -2.51 10.64 -6.67
N LYS A 64 -2.50 11.73 -7.46
CA LYS A 64 -1.49 11.93 -8.51
C LYS A 64 -0.10 12.21 -7.94
N ILE A 65 -0.02 12.73 -6.71
CA ILE A 65 1.25 13.12 -6.08
C ILE A 65 2.19 11.92 -5.96
N ASN A 66 1.69 10.74 -5.60
CA ASN A 66 2.49 9.53 -5.41
C ASN A 66 2.23 8.43 -6.44
N GLN A 67 1.66 8.80 -7.60
CA GLN A 67 1.30 7.85 -8.64
C GLN A 67 2.50 7.39 -9.50
N ASP A 68 3.61 8.13 -9.48
CA ASP A 68 4.77 7.89 -10.34
C ASP A 68 5.46 6.53 -10.13
N TYR A 69 5.19 5.86 -9.00
CA TYR A 69 5.85 4.61 -8.64
C TYR A 69 4.92 3.42 -8.75
N VAL A 70 5.37 2.39 -9.48
CA VAL A 70 4.70 1.10 -9.56
C VAL A 70 4.65 0.46 -8.17
N GLN A 71 3.44 0.13 -7.72
CA GLN A 71 3.23 -0.60 -6.48
C GLN A 71 3.92 -1.97 -6.57
N ASN A 72 4.64 -2.36 -5.51
CA ASN A 72 5.33 -3.65 -5.42
C ASN A 72 6.38 -3.89 -6.53
N GLU A 73 7.09 -2.84 -6.97
CA GLU A 73 8.15 -2.94 -7.99
C GLU A 73 9.12 -4.10 -7.74
N GLY A 74 9.55 -4.32 -6.48
CA GLY A 74 10.44 -5.43 -6.12
C GLY A 74 9.84 -6.81 -6.39
N PHE A 75 8.57 -7.01 -6.08
CA PHE A 75 7.87 -8.26 -6.38
C PHE A 75 7.75 -8.49 -7.90
N VAL A 76 7.42 -7.44 -8.65
CA VAL A 76 7.35 -7.52 -10.12
C VAL A 76 8.72 -7.85 -10.73
N LYS A 77 9.82 -7.31 -10.18
CA LYS A 77 11.18 -7.66 -10.60
C LYS A 77 11.49 -9.14 -10.32
N SER A 78 11.21 -9.62 -9.12
CA SER A 78 11.41 -11.02 -8.74
C SER A 78 10.68 -11.97 -9.70
N LEU A 79 9.40 -11.72 -9.99
CA LEU A 79 8.64 -12.54 -10.94
C LEU A 79 9.27 -12.58 -12.34
N LYS A 80 9.81 -11.45 -12.81
CA LYS A 80 10.49 -11.39 -14.13
C LYS A 80 11.81 -12.14 -14.12
N GLU A 81 12.55 -12.11 -13.03
CA GLU A 81 13.81 -12.84 -12.87
C GLU A 81 13.55 -14.35 -12.80
N ASP A 82 12.57 -14.77 -12.01
CA ASP A 82 12.14 -16.17 -11.92
C ASP A 82 11.73 -16.71 -13.29
N GLN A 83 10.97 -15.93 -14.06
CA GLN A 83 10.53 -16.34 -15.39
C GLN A 83 11.70 -16.44 -16.40
N LYS A 84 12.71 -15.57 -16.31
CA LYS A 84 13.93 -15.69 -17.13
C LYS A 84 14.73 -16.93 -16.76
N TYR A 85 14.87 -17.21 -15.47
CA TYR A 85 15.56 -18.40 -14.97
C TYR A 85 14.93 -19.68 -15.52
N LEU A 86 13.60 -19.82 -15.41
CA LEU A 86 12.84 -20.98 -15.89
C LEU A 86 12.89 -21.16 -17.41
N ASN A 87 13.03 -20.08 -18.18
CA ASN A 87 13.15 -20.16 -19.64
C ASN A 87 14.56 -20.58 -20.07
N ASN A 88 15.59 -20.17 -19.34
CA ASN A 88 16.98 -20.54 -19.61
C ASN A 88 17.28 -22.01 -19.27
N GLU A 89 16.61 -22.61 -18.28
CA GLU A 89 16.73 -24.05 -18.00
C GLU A 89 16.01 -24.96 -19.00
N LYS A 90 15.13 -24.39 -19.84
CA LYS A 90 14.38 -25.12 -20.88
C LYS A 90 14.98 -25.02 -22.28
N SER A 91 16.07 -24.27 -22.44
CA SER A 91 16.84 -24.14 -23.69
C SER A 91 18.12 -24.95 -23.61
#